data_AF-A0A377WAU2-F1
#
_entry.id   AF-A0A377WAU2-F1
#
_cell.length_a   1.000
_cell.length_b   1.000
_cell.length_c   1.000
_cell.angle_alpha   90.00
_cell.angle_beta   90.00
_cell.angle_gamma   90.00
#
_symmetry.space_group_name_H-M   'P 1'
#
loop_
_entity.id
_entity.type
_entity.pdbx_description
1 polymer ?
#
loop_
_entity_poly.entity_id
_entity_poly.type
_entity_poly.pdbx_seq_one_letter_code
_entity_poly.pdbx_strand_id
1 'polypeptide(L)'
;MEPLGFPQSSLRSAHQAQTLIHDARVPFKLLIDTFHHHLYPQAADEFSQVEVADIGLVHLSGVDDNRPREQLTDAERIMLTPQDRLGTCEQVKALEARGYQGVYAFEPFAPELAQWSEADIEREIEQSIALIQRHCA
;
A
#
# COMPACT_ATOMS: atom_id res chain seq x y z
N MET A 1 6.14 -6.95 9.70
CA MET A 1 7.10 -7.19 8.60
C MET A 1 6.49 -6.62 7.35
N GLU A 2 7.21 -5.76 6.65
CA GLU A 2 6.79 -5.12 5.41
C GLU A 2 7.65 -5.66 4.26
N PRO A 3 7.08 -6.39 3.30
CA PRO A 3 7.77 -6.74 2.07
C PRO A 3 7.97 -5.50 1.20
N LEU A 4 9.18 -5.28 0.70
CA LEU A 4 9.46 -4.17 -0.22
C LEU A 4 9.37 -4.67 -1.65
N GLY A 5 8.57 -4.02 -2.49
CA GLY A 5 8.28 -4.49 -3.85
C GLY A 5 9.41 -4.28 -4.87
N PHE A 6 10.46 -3.55 -4.51
CA PHE A 6 11.59 -3.25 -5.38
C PHE A 6 12.30 -4.50 -5.91
N PRO A 7 12.82 -4.51 -7.15
CA PRO A 7 13.57 -5.65 -7.69
C PRO A 7 14.79 -6.06 -6.86
N GLN A 8 15.45 -5.11 -6.19
CA GLN A 8 16.60 -5.35 -5.32
C GLN A 8 16.23 -5.83 -3.90
N SER A 9 14.95 -5.84 -3.54
CA SER A 9 14.50 -6.32 -2.23
C SER A 9 14.66 -7.83 -2.13
N SER A 10 15.12 -8.30 -0.97
CA SER A 10 15.25 -9.73 -0.68
C SER A 10 13.92 -10.41 -0.34
N LEU A 11 12.88 -9.64 -0.02
CA LEU A 11 11.55 -10.14 0.33
C LEU A 11 10.49 -9.21 -0.25
N ARG A 12 9.82 -9.68 -1.31
CA ARG A 12 8.84 -8.91 -2.10
C ARG A 12 7.40 -9.42 -1.93
N SER A 13 7.26 -10.72 -1.69
CA SER A 13 5.95 -11.36 -1.58
C SER A 13 5.38 -11.21 -0.16
N ALA A 14 4.17 -10.66 -0.08
CA ALA A 14 3.36 -10.62 1.12
C ALA A 14 3.05 -12.03 1.67
N HIS A 15 2.72 -12.96 0.78
CA HIS A 15 2.47 -14.35 1.13
C HIS A 15 3.74 -15.00 1.70
N GLN A 16 4.89 -14.83 1.06
CA GLN A 16 6.15 -15.36 1.57
C GLN A 16 6.50 -14.76 2.94
N ALA A 17 6.32 -13.46 3.13
CA ALA A 17 6.59 -12.80 4.41
C ALA A 17 5.72 -13.36 5.54
N GLN A 18 4.44 -13.61 5.27
CA GLN A 18 3.53 -14.22 6.22
C GLN A 18 3.90 -15.68 6.53
N THR A 19 4.23 -16.48 5.52
CA THR A 19 4.73 -17.86 5.70
C THR A 19 5.97 -17.88 6.60
N LEU A 20 6.93 -16.99 6.38
CA LEU A 20 8.13 -16.89 7.22
C LEU A 20 7.81 -16.50 8.67
N ILE A 21 6.85 -15.59 8.88
CA ILE A 21 6.37 -15.24 10.23
C ILE A 21 5.80 -16.47 10.94
N HIS A 22 4.94 -17.24 10.26
CA HIS A 22 4.33 -18.45 10.83
C HIS A 22 5.38 -19.52 11.14
N ASP A 23 6.30 -19.78 10.21
CA ASP A 23 7.36 -20.78 10.37
C ASP A 23 8.31 -20.43 11.52
N ALA A 24 8.63 -19.14 11.68
CA ALA A 24 9.45 -18.65 12.78
C ALA A 24 8.73 -18.68 14.14
N ARG A 25 7.40 -18.87 14.16
CA ARG A 25 6.56 -18.90 15.38
C ARG A 25 6.72 -17.63 16.23
N VAL A 26 6.80 -16.47 15.58
CA VAL A 26 6.93 -15.16 16.22
C VAL A 26 5.58 -14.42 16.19
N PRO A 27 5.31 -13.49 17.13
CA PRO A 27 4.02 -12.78 17.19
C PRO A 27 3.93 -11.60 16.21
N PHE A 28 4.79 -11.56 15.18
CA PHE A 28 4.80 -10.47 14.22
C PHE A 28 3.59 -10.56 13.29
N LYS A 29 3.18 -9.43 12.75
CA LYS A 29 2.14 -9.33 11.72
C LYS A 29 2.70 -8.81 10.41
N LEU A 30 1.96 -9.07 9.34
CA LEU A 30 2.23 -8.53 8.03
C LEU A 30 1.81 -7.05 7.94
N LEU A 31 2.62 -6.22 7.30
CA LEU A 31 2.25 -4.89 6.84
C LEU A 31 2.12 -4.95 5.33
N ILE A 32 0.97 -4.54 4.81
CA ILE A 32 0.72 -4.41 3.36
C ILE A 32 0.88 -2.95 2.97
N ASP A 33 1.76 -2.66 2.04
CA ASP A 33 1.90 -1.33 1.45
C ASP A 33 1.44 -1.38 -0.01
N THR A 34 0.54 -0.48 -0.41
CA THR A 34 -0.06 -0.51 -1.76
C THR A 34 0.93 -0.20 -2.88
N PHE A 35 1.96 0.58 -2.59
CA PHE A 35 3.05 0.88 -3.53
C PHE A 35 3.94 -0.36 -3.69
N HIS A 36 4.39 -0.98 -2.60
CA HIS A 36 5.19 -2.20 -2.66
C HIS A 36 4.44 -3.38 -3.26
N HIS A 37 3.14 -3.50 -2.99
CA HIS A 37 2.28 -4.46 -3.66
C HIS A 37 2.27 -4.24 -5.18
N HIS A 38 2.10 -2.99 -5.64
CA HIS A 38 2.12 -2.66 -7.08
C HIS A 38 3.47 -2.95 -7.75
N LEU A 39 4.58 -2.64 -7.08
CA LEU A 39 5.94 -2.88 -7.60
C LEU A 39 6.27 -4.36 -7.79
N TYR A 40 5.56 -5.26 -7.12
CA TYR A 40 5.76 -6.70 -7.26
C TYR A 40 4.75 -7.29 -8.26
N PRO A 41 5.16 -7.69 -9.49
CA PRO A 41 4.23 -8.08 -10.54
C PRO A 41 3.32 -9.27 -10.23
N GLN A 42 3.79 -10.19 -9.38
CA GLN A 42 3.06 -11.39 -8.96
C GLN A 42 2.18 -11.14 -7.73
N ALA A 43 2.17 -9.93 -7.16
CA ALA A 43 1.51 -9.65 -5.89
C ALA A 43 0.01 -9.97 -5.92
N ALA A 44 -0.68 -9.60 -7.00
CA ALA A 44 -2.13 -9.82 -7.14
C ALA A 44 -2.49 -11.31 -7.19
N ASP A 45 -1.70 -12.12 -7.90
CA ASP A 45 -1.91 -13.57 -8.00
C ASP A 45 -1.70 -14.26 -6.65
N GLU A 46 -0.66 -13.84 -5.92
CA GLU A 46 -0.31 -14.39 -4.61
C GLU A 46 -1.18 -13.86 -3.47
N PHE A 47 -1.84 -12.71 -3.63
CA PHE A 47 -2.61 -12.06 -2.57
C PHE A 47 -3.74 -12.94 -2.02
N SER A 48 -4.33 -13.77 -2.88
CA SER A 48 -5.35 -14.75 -2.50
C SER A 48 -4.91 -15.72 -1.41
N GLN A 49 -3.59 -15.93 -1.25
CA GLN A 49 -2.95 -16.82 -0.28
C GLN A 49 -2.52 -16.10 1.01
N VAL A 50 -2.76 -14.78 1.12
CA VAL A 50 -2.47 -14.00 2.32
C VAL A 50 -3.64 -14.08 3.29
N GLU A 51 -3.41 -14.50 4.54
CA GLU A 51 -4.41 -14.49 5.60
C GLU A 51 -4.63 -13.07 6.13
N VAL A 52 -5.81 -12.50 5.86
CA VAL A 52 -6.13 -11.10 6.19
C VAL A 52 -6.15 -10.84 7.71
N ALA A 53 -6.49 -11.86 8.52
CA ALA A 53 -6.50 -11.76 9.98
C ALA A 53 -5.11 -11.46 10.60
N ASP A 54 -4.05 -11.81 9.87
CA ASP A 54 -2.66 -11.64 10.30
C ASP A 54 -1.98 -10.40 9.69
N ILE A 55 -2.75 -9.55 9.02
CA ILE A 55 -2.34 -8.19 8.65
C ILE A 55 -2.51 -7.29 9.87
N GLY A 56 -1.45 -6.55 10.21
CA GLY A 56 -1.42 -5.64 11.35
C GLY A 56 -1.64 -4.18 10.98
N LEU A 57 -1.29 -3.80 9.75
CA LEU A 57 -1.36 -2.43 9.24
C LEU A 57 -1.37 -2.43 7.71
N VAL A 58 -2.02 -1.43 7.12
CA VAL A 58 -1.94 -1.15 5.68
C VAL A 58 -1.41 0.26 5.46
N HIS A 59 -0.34 0.41 4.68
CA HIS A 59 0.17 1.69 4.21
C HIS A 59 -0.44 2.04 2.85
N LEU A 60 -0.85 3.29 2.70
CA LEU A 60 -1.49 3.84 1.53
C LEU A 60 -0.67 5.01 0.97
N SER A 61 -0.39 4.97 -0.32
CA SER A 61 0.04 6.13 -1.09
C SER A 61 -0.58 6.07 -2.49
N GLY A 62 -0.40 7.12 -3.27
CA GLY A 62 -0.77 7.20 -4.68
C GLY A 62 0.45 7.45 -5.57
N VAL A 63 0.33 7.12 -6.86
CA VAL A 63 1.31 7.47 -7.88
C VAL A 63 0.61 7.89 -9.16
N ASP A 64 0.86 9.12 -9.61
CA ASP A 64 0.40 9.62 -10.91
C ASP A 64 1.47 9.57 -11.99
N ASP A 65 2.75 9.50 -11.59
CA ASP A 65 3.89 9.46 -12.51
C ASP A 65 3.73 8.28 -13.49
N ASN A 66 3.92 8.54 -14.78
CA ASN A 66 3.60 7.60 -15.85
C ASN A 66 4.74 6.63 -16.22
N ARG A 67 5.88 6.68 -15.51
CA ARG A 67 7.02 5.80 -15.78
C ARG A 67 6.67 4.32 -15.58
N PRO A 68 7.47 3.40 -16.16
CA PRO A 68 7.33 1.97 -15.91
C PRO A 68 7.44 1.65 -14.42
N ARG A 69 6.68 0.66 -13.93
CA ARG A 69 6.65 0.29 -12.51
C ARG A 69 8.05 0.02 -11.94
N GLU A 70 8.94 -0.56 -12.75
CA GLU A 70 10.30 -0.92 -12.35
C GLU A 70 11.21 0.30 -12.12
N GLN A 71 10.77 1.48 -12.56
CA GLN A 71 11.50 2.74 -12.41
C GLN A 71 10.89 3.67 -11.34
N LEU A 72 9.77 3.24 -10.73
CA LEU A 72 9.19 3.97 -9.62
C LEU A 72 10.06 3.79 -8.37
N THR A 73 10.27 4.89 -7.67
CA THR A 73 10.93 4.97 -6.38
C THR A 73 9.99 5.59 -5.37
N ASP A 74 10.39 5.64 -4.09
CA ASP A 74 9.58 6.32 -3.09
C ASP A 74 9.36 7.80 -3.41
N ALA A 75 10.24 8.43 -4.20
CA ALA A 75 10.10 9.83 -4.59
C ALA A 75 8.85 10.13 -5.45
N GLU A 76 8.20 9.10 -5.99
CA GLU A 76 6.95 9.23 -6.76
C GLU A 76 5.69 9.01 -5.90
N ARG A 77 5.83 8.65 -4.62
CA ARG A 77 4.71 8.35 -3.72
C ARG A 77 4.08 9.64 -3.18
N ILE A 78 2.90 9.99 -3.68
CA ILE A 78 2.08 11.13 -3.26
C ILE A 78 0.88 10.65 -2.43
N MET A 79 0.00 11.59 -2.03
CA MET A 79 -1.34 11.25 -1.52
C MET A 79 -2.23 10.73 -2.65
N LEU A 80 -3.43 10.23 -2.33
CA LEU A 80 -4.29 9.57 -3.32
C LEU A 80 -4.95 10.63 -4.22
N THR A 81 -4.91 10.39 -5.52
CA THR A 81 -5.61 11.20 -6.53
C THR A 81 -6.55 10.30 -7.35
N PRO A 82 -7.47 10.88 -8.13
CA PRO A 82 -8.25 10.09 -9.10
C PRO A 82 -7.42 9.50 -10.25
N GLN A 83 -6.16 9.92 -10.40
CA GLN A 83 -5.24 9.44 -11.42
C GLN A 83 -4.32 8.31 -10.92
N ASP A 84 -4.49 7.88 -9.66
CA ASP A 84 -3.66 6.85 -9.03
C ASP A 84 -3.50 5.61 -9.92
N ARG A 85 -2.23 5.26 -10.18
CA ARG A 85 -1.85 4.12 -11.00
C ARG A 85 -1.57 2.86 -10.18
N LEU A 86 -1.51 2.97 -8.85
CA LEU A 86 -1.31 1.83 -7.97
C LEU A 86 -2.55 0.94 -7.88
N GLY A 87 -3.74 1.50 -8.18
CA GLY A 87 -5.01 0.83 -7.94
C GLY A 87 -5.31 0.76 -6.45
N THR A 88 -4.87 1.75 -5.67
CA THR A 88 -4.95 1.74 -4.20
C THR A 88 -6.38 1.52 -3.70
N CYS A 89 -7.39 2.14 -4.34
CA CYS A 89 -8.79 1.92 -3.96
C CYS A 89 -9.27 0.49 -4.21
N GLU A 90 -8.86 -0.15 -5.30
CA GLU A 90 -9.20 -1.55 -5.56
C GLU A 90 -8.49 -2.51 -4.59
N GLN A 91 -7.25 -2.20 -4.22
CA GLN A 91 -6.51 -2.94 -3.19
C GLN A 91 -7.22 -2.83 -1.82
N VAL A 92 -7.65 -1.63 -1.43
CA VAL A 92 -8.43 -1.42 -0.18
C VAL A 92 -9.74 -2.18 -0.24
N LYS A 93 -10.49 -2.09 -1.35
CA LYS A 93 -11.74 -2.82 -1.53
C LYS A 93 -11.57 -4.34 -1.43
N ALA A 94 -10.48 -4.88 -1.99
CA ALA A 94 -10.15 -6.29 -1.89
C ALA A 94 -9.81 -6.73 -0.45
N LEU A 95 -9.15 -5.87 0.34
CA LEU A 95 -8.89 -6.10 1.76
C LEU A 95 -10.19 -6.11 2.58
N GLU A 96 -11.03 -5.08 2.40
CA GLU A 96 -12.32 -4.95 3.08
C GLU A 96 -13.28 -6.11 2.75
N ALA A 97 -13.35 -6.50 1.47
CA ALA A 97 -14.17 -7.64 1.02
C ALA A 97 -13.73 -8.99 1.64
N ARG A 98 -12.47 -9.08 2.08
CA ARG A 98 -11.91 -10.24 2.79
C ARG A 98 -11.91 -10.07 4.31
N GLY A 99 -12.52 -9.00 4.83
CA GLY A 99 -12.77 -8.79 6.25
C GLY A 99 -11.65 -8.11 7.02
N TYR A 100 -10.74 -7.38 6.34
CA TYR A 100 -9.80 -6.51 7.06
C TYR A 100 -10.58 -5.43 7.80
N GLN A 101 -10.26 -5.22 9.08
CA GLN A 101 -10.86 -4.17 9.93
C GLN A 101 -9.78 -3.41 10.71
N GLY A 102 -8.53 -3.51 10.25
CA GLY A 102 -7.39 -2.87 10.90
C GLY A 102 -7.20 -1.41 10.47
N VAL A 103 -6.03 -0.86 10.78
CA VAL A 103 -5.71 0.54 10.47
C VAL A 103 -5.20 0.66 9.04
N TYR A 104 -5.59 1.75 8.39
CA TYR A 104 -4.99 2.28 7.18
C TYR A 104 -4.23 3.55 7.52
N ALA A 105 -2.98 3.67 7.08
CA ALA A 105 -2.13 4.84 7.30
C ALA A 105 -1.63 5.40 5.97
N PHE A 106 -1.76 6.71 5.76
CA PHE A 106 -1.17 7.37 4.60
C PHE A 106 0.34 7.52 4.77
N GLU A 107 1.11 7.07 3.79
CA GLU A 107 2.58 7.07 3.82
C GLU A 107 3.17 7.55 2.47
N PRO A 108 3.04 8.84 2.13
CA PRO A 108 3.66 9.43 0.94
C PRO A 108 5.11 9.87 1.21
N PHE A 109 5.96 9.91 0.18
CA PHE A 109 7.40 10.24 0.27
C PHE A 109 7.88 11.27 -0.77
N ALA A 110 7.00 11.74 -1.65
CA ALA A 110 7.37 12.63 -2.73
C ALA A 110 8.04 13.93 -2.22
N PRO A 111 9.11 14.42 -2.86
CA PRO A 111 9.81 15.64 -2.42
C PRO A 111 8.93 16.90 -2.39
N GLU A 112 7.89 16.94 -3.21
CA GLU A 112 6.91 18.05 -3.26
C GLU A 112 6.13 18.24 -1.95
N LEU A 113 5.99 17.19 -1.14
CA LEU A 113 5.35 17.26 0.19
C LEU A 113 6.06 18.25 1.11
N ALA A 114 7.37 18.45 0.94
CA ALA A 114 8.14 19.41 1.72
C ALA A 114 7.73 20.87 1.46
N GLN A 115 6.95 21.14 0.41
CA GLN A 115 6.44 22.46 0.06
C GLN A 115 5.00 22.69 0.56
N TRP A 116 4.36 21.67 1.12
CA TRP A 116 2.97 21.75 1.58
C TRP A 116 2.86 22.57 2.86
N SER A 117 1.84 23.42 2.91
CA SER A 117 1.38 24.01 4.16
C SER A 117 0.56 23.00 4.97
N GLU A 118 0.30 23.29 6.24
CA GLU A 118 -0.61 22.48 7.07
C GLU A 118 -2.01 22.36 6.43
N ALA A 119 -2.48 23.44 5.79
CA ALA A 119 -3.77 23.45 5.08
C ALA A 119 -3.76 22.58 3.81
N ASP A 120 -2.60 22.43 3.16
CA ASP A 120 -2.46 21.47 2.06
C ASP A 120 -2.52 20.04 2.60
N ILE A 121 -1.79 19.74 3.67
CA ILE A 121 -1.77 18.40 4.29
C ILE A 121 -3.19 17.98 4.71
N GLU A 122 -3.93 18.83 5.42
CA GLU A 122 -5.30 18.55 5.86
C GLU A 122 -6.20 18.24 4.66
N ARG A 123 -6.18 19.11 3.63
CA ARG A 123 -6.97 18.93 2.42
C ARG A 123 -6.68 17.61 1.72
N GLU A 124 -5.40 17.26 1.52
CA GLU A 124 -5.04 16.04 0.78
C GLU A 124 -5.38 14.76 1.55
N ILE A 125 -5.32 14.79 2.89
CA ILE A 125 -5.81 13.69 3.75
C ILE A 125 -7.32 13.53 3.59
N GLU A 126 -8.10 14.62 3.73
CA GLU A 126 -9.56 14.57 3.60
C GLU A 126 -10.00 14.08 2.21
N GLN A 127 -9.35 14.57 1.16
CA GLN A 127 -9.62 14.13 -0.21
C GLN A 127 -9.32 12.65 -0.41
N SER A 128 -8.18 12.16 0.11
CA SER A 128 -7.81 10.75 0.02
C SER A 128 -8.82 9.85 0.74
N ILE A 129 -9.28 10.23 1.94
CA ILE A 129 -10.33 9.51 2.67
C ILE A 129 -11.62 9.48 1.87
N ALA A 130 -12.06 10.63 1.35
CA ALA A 130 -13.28 10.72 0.54
C ALA A 130 -13.20 9.86 -0.73
N LEU A 131 -12.03 9.77 -1.35
CA LEU A 131 -11.79 8.98 -2.56
C LEU A 131 -11.92 7.48 -2.28
N ILE A 132 -11.33 7.00 -1.18
CA ILE A 132 -11.47 5.60 -0.72
C ILE A 132 -12.94 5.29 -0.41
N GLN A 133 -13.61 6.14 0.38
CA GLN A 133 -14.99 5.94 0.78
C GLN A 133 -15.94 5.85 -0.42
N ARG A 134 -15.73 6.66 -1.47
CA ARG A 134 -16.54 6.61 -2.70
C ARG A 134 -16.36 5.30 -3.48
N HIS A 135 -15.20 4.67 -3.44
CA HIS A 135 -14.90 3.43 -4.16
C HIS A 135 -15.26 2.17 -3.37
N CYS A 136 -15.25 2.25 -2.04
CA CYS A 136 -15.58 1.16 -1.14
C CYS A 136 -17.07 1.12 -0.73
N ALA A 137 -17.85 2.17 -1.06
CA ALA A 137 -19.30 2.21 -0.86
C ALA A 137 -20.07 1.21 -1.73
#